data_AF-A0A925IJ73-F1
#
_entry.id   AF-A0A925IJ73-F1
#
_cell.length_a   1.000
_cell.length_b   1.000
_cell.length_c   1.000
_cell.angle_alpha   90.00
_cell.angle_beta   90.00
_cell.angle_gamma   90.00
#
_symmetry.space_group_name_H-M   'P 1'
#
loop_
_entity.id
_entity.type
_entity.pdbx_description
1 polymer ?
#
loop_
_entity_poly.entity_id
_entity_poly.type
_entity_poly.pdbx_seq_one_letter_code
_entity_poly.pdbx_strand_id
1 'polypeptide(L)'
;MEQPGDGDRFTMSNNNSEGSDNSNKDLLISRWNELSPEEVLSDAFHEIRNPIYQIVGFISMLKDTNLSSDEISRIVNNLFDQAIHSKNIVDSVYDYINTKQK
;
A
#
# COMPACT_ATOMS: atom_id res chain seq x y z
N MET A 1 -31.47 -42.19 -2.65
CA MET A 1 -31.75 -40.79 -3.04
C MET A 1 -30.61 -39.96 -2.47
N GLU A 2 -29.55 -39.79 -3.25
CA GLU A 2 -28.42 -38.93 -2.89
C GLU A 2 -28.66 -37.55 -3.49
N GLN A 3 -28.57 -36.51 -2.66
CA GLN A 3 -28.49 -35.12 -3.13
C GLN A 3 -27.01 -34.74 -3.21
N PRO A 4 -26.51 -34.23 -4.35
CA PRO A 4 -25.24 -33.52 -4.39
C PRO A 4 -25.51 -32.01 -4.55
N GLY A 5 -24.98 -31.20 -3.64
CA GLY A 5 -25.08 -29.74 -3.78
C GLY A 5 -24.30 -29.02 -2.69
N ASP A 6 -23.55 -28.01 -3.14
CA ASP A 6 -22.78 -27.01 -2.38
C ASP A 6 -21.34 -27.48 -2.06
N GLY A 7 -20.39 -27.40 -2.98
CA GLY A 7 -20.11 -26.24 -3.83
C GLY A 7 -19.07 -25.37 -3.11
N ASP A 8 -17.81 -25.82 -3.12
CA ASP A 8 -16.64 -25.07 -2.68
C ASP A 8 -16.63 -23.69 -3.36
N ARG A 9 -16.99 -22.66 -2.60
CA ARG A 9 -17.12 -21.29 -3.10
C ARG A 9 -16.40 -20.30 -2.19
N PHE A 10 -15.12 -20.53 -1.92
CA PHE A 10 -14.21 -19.52 -1.38
C PHE A 10 -12.79 -19.67 -1.94
N THR A 11 -12.63 -19.39 -3.24
CA THR A 11 -11.35 -18.95 -3.79
C THR A 11 -11.58 -17.73 -4.68
N MET A 12 -11.84 -16.58 -4.05
CA MET A 12 -11.65 -15.30 -4.73
C MET A 12 -10.14 -15.00 -4.69
N SER A 13 -9.46 -15.40 -5.75
CA SER A 13 -8.06 -15.06 -6.01
C SER A 13 -7.96 -13.54 -6.19
N ASN A 14 -7.39 -12.85 -5.22
CA ASN A 14 -7.13 -11.41 -5.30
C ASN A 14 -5.83 -11.18 -6.08
N ASN A 15 -5.80 -11.52 -7.38
CA ASN A 15 -4.60 -11.44 -8.22
C ASN A 15 -4.44 -10.06 -8.92
N ASN A 16 -5.21 -9.05 -8.51
CA ASN A 16 -5.25 -7.75 -9.20
C ASN A 16 -4.48 -6.63 -8.49
N SER A 17 -3.92 -6.83 -7.28
CA SER A 17 -3.19 -5.75 -6.59
C SER A 17 -1.73 -5.62 -7.04
N GLU A 18 -1.04 -6.73 -7.33
CA GLU A 18 0.41 -6.71 -7.62
C GLU A 18 0.76 -5.93 -8.90
N GLY A 19 -0.08 -5.97 -9.93
CA GLY A 19 0.15 -5.22 -11.18
C GLY A 19 -0.01 -3.70 -11.02
N SER A 20 -0.93 -3.27 -10.14
CA SER A 20 -1.15 -1.85 -9.84
C SER A 20 -0.04 -1.30 -8.93
N ASP A 21 0.46 -2.11 -8.00
CA ASP A 21 1.49 -1.71 -7.05
C ASP A 21 2.85 -1.48 -7.71
N ASN A 22 3.24 -2.36 -8.64
CA ASN A 22 4.48 -2.19 -9.40
C ASN A 22 4.45 -0.94 -10.30
N SER A 23 3.29 -0.65 -10.91
CA SER A 23 3.12 0.52 -11.78
C SER A 23 3.34 1.83 -11.01
N ASN A 24 2.85 1.91 -9.77
CA ASN A 24 3.05 3.11 -8.92
C ASN A 24 4.52 3.27 -8.49
N LYS A 25 5.20 2.17 -8.18
CA LYS A 25 6.62 2.19 -7.81
C LYS A 25 7.48 2.68 -8.98
N ASP A 26 7.22 2.20 -10.20
CA ASP A 26 7.99 2.58 -11.38
C ASP A 26 7.88 4.09 -11.68
N LEU A 27 6.68 4.66 -11.52
CA LEU A 27 6.46 6.11 -11.65
C LEU A 27 7.28 6.93 -10.63
N LEU A 28 7.36 6.45 -9.38
CA LEU A 28 8.17 7.10 -8.34
C LEU A 28 9.65 7.03 -8.69
N ILE A 29 10.15 5.89 -9.15
CA ILE A 29 11.54 5.73 -9.59
C ILE A 29 11.86 6.68 -10.75
N SER A 30 10.98 6.77 -11.75
CA SER A 30 11.15 7.73 -12.86
C SER A 30 11.28 9.16 -12.36
N ARG A 31 10.44 9.57 -11.40
CA ARG A 31 10.52 10.90 -10.79
C ARG A 31 11.81 11.12 -10.01
N TRP A 32 12.26 10.14 -9.22
CA TRP A 32 13.50 10.27 -8.43
C TRP A 32 14.74 10.44 -9.32
N ASN A 33 14.74 9.85 -10.52
CA ASN A 33 15.84 10.02 -11.47
C ASN A 33 16.01 11.45 -12.00
N GLU A 34 14.99 12.30 -11.87
CA GLU A 34 15.00 13.71 -12.29
C GLU A 34 15.50 14.67 -11.21
N LEU A 35 15.70 14.19 -9.98
CA LEU A 35 16.04 15.01 -8.81
C LEU A 35 17.48 14.76 -8.33
N SER A 36 18.02 15.71 -7.55
CA SER A 36 19.27 15.48 -6.81
C SER A 36 19.07 14.48 -5.65
N PRO A 37 20.12 13.78 -5.19
CA PRO A 37 20.01 12.85 -4.05
C PRO A 37 19.42 13.49 -2.78
N GLU A 38 19.77 14.74 -2.49
CA GLU A 38 19.26 15.49 -1.35
C GLU A 38 17.76 15.80 -1.49
N GLU A 39 17.31 16.16 -2.69
CA GLU A 39 15.90 16.39 -3.00
C GLU A 39 15.10 15.09 -2.89
N VAL A 40 15.61 13.97 -3.43
CA VAL A 40 14.96 12.65 -3.30
C VAL A 40 14.77 12.29 -1.82
N LEU A 41 15.78 12.49 -0.98
CA LEU A 41 15.69 12.17 0.44
C LEU A 41 14.64 13.04 1.16
N SER A 42 14.63 14.35 0.88
CA SER A 42 13.66 15.28 1.47
C SER A 42 12.23 14.97 1.03
N ASP A 43 12.01 14.82 -0.29
CA ASP A 43 10.70 14.57 -0.88
C ASP A 43 10.15 13.21 -0.43
N ALA A 44 10.96 12.15 -0.47
CA ALA A 44 10.53 10.84 -0.03
C ALA A 44 10.18 10.82 1.46
N PHE A 45 10.91 11.55 2.31
CA PHE A 45 10.58 11.64 3.73
C PHE A 45 9.23 12.34 3.95
N HIS A 46 8.97 13.43 3.22
CA HIS A 46 7.68 14.12 3.27
C HIS A 46 6.54 13.22 2.77
N GLU A 47 6.77 12.48 1.68
CA GLU A 47 5.78 11.59 1.09
C GLU A 47 5.50 10.35 1.93
N ILE A 48 6.48 9.81 2.65
CA ILE A 48 6.29 8.70 3.61
C ILE A 48 5.51 9.17 4.85
N ARG A 49 5.70 10.42 5.28
CA ARG A 49 5.02 10.96 6.47
C ARG A 49 3.50 10.95 6.33
N ASN A 50 2.99 11.26 5.14
CA ASN A 50 1.55 11.34 4.88
C ASN A 50 0.81 10.01 5.07
N PRO A 51 1.17 8.90 4.41
CA PRO A 51 0.51 7.62 4.61
C PRO A 51 0.72 7.09 6.04
N ILE A 52 1.87 7.35 6.69
CA ILE A 52 2.05 7.00 8.11
C ILE A 52 1.03 7.73 8.99
N TYR A 53 0.84 9.04 8.78
CA TYR A 53 -0.15 9.80 9.54
C TYR A 53 -1.57 9.24 9.33
N GLN A 54 -1.92 8.87 8.10
CA GLN A 54 -3.20 8.26 7.78
C GLN A 54 -3.36 6.87 8.40
N ILE A 55 -2.33 6.01 8.38
CA ILE A 55 -2.33 4.70 9.04
C ILE A 55 -2.62 4.85 10.53
N VAL A 56 -1.93 5.78 11.21
CA VAL A 56 -2.18 6.06 12.63
C VAL A 56 -3.62 6.53 12.86
N GLY A 57 -4.16 7.35 11.96
CA GLY A 57 -5.57 7.77 11.97
C GLY A 57 -6.53 6.59 11.87
N PHE A 58 -6.36 5.71 10.88
CA PHE A 58 -7.19 4.53 10.69
C PHE A 58 -7.11 3.54 11.87
N ILE A 59 -5.90 3.30 12.40
CA ILE A 59 -5.73 2.50 13.62
C ILE A 59 -6.48 3.13 14.80
N SER A 60 -6.44 4.47 14.91
CA SER A 60 -7.16 5.17 15.98
C SER A 60 -8.68 5.02 15.84
N MET A 61 -9.20 5.01 14.61
CA MET A 61 -10.62 4.73 14.35
C MET A 61 -11.01 3.31 14.74
N LEU A 62 -10.15 2.30 14.47
CA LEU A 62 -10.40 0.90 14.86
C LEU A 62 -10.47 0.68 16.38
N LYS A 63 -10.05 1.67 17.19
CA LYS A 63 -10.21 1.60 18.65
C LYS A 63 -11.63 1.92 19.12
N ASP A 64 -12.52 2.39 18.23
CA ASP A 64 -13.93 2.59 18.55
C ASP A 64 -14.65 1.23 18.66
N THR A 65 -15.42 1.05 19.73
CA THR A 65 -16.12 -0.20 20.03
C THR A 65 -17.45 -0.37 19.27
N ASN A 66 -17.91 0.67 18.56
CA ASN A 66 -19.24 0.69 17.93
C ASN A 66 -19.22 0.57 16.40
N LEU A 67 -18.12 0.14 15.81
CA LEU A 67 -18.03 -0.02 14.36
C LEU A 67 -18.79 -1.25 13.86
N SER A 68 -19.52 -1.07 12.77
CA SER A 68 -20.08 -2.20 12.01
C SER A 68 -18.97 -2.98 11.28
N SER A 69 -19.26 -4.23 10.90
CA SER A 69 -18.32 -5.05 10.13
C SER A 69 -17.91 -4.38 8.81
N ASP A 70 -18.83 -3.70 8.13
CA ASP A 70 -18.55 -3.01 6.87
C ASP A 70 -17.60 -1.81 7.08
N GLU A 71 -17.76 -1.08 8.19
CA GLU A 71 -16.86 0.00 8.56
C GLU A 71 -15.47 -0.52 8.89
N ILE A 72 -15.37 -1.62 9.65
CA ILE A 72 -14.09 -2.27 9.95
C ILE A 72 -13.40 -2.69 8.65
N SER A 73 -14.10 -3.38 7.74
CA SER A 73 -13.52 -3.79 6.46
C SER A 73 -13.02 -2.61 5.63
N ARG A 74 -13.79 -1.51 5.57
CA ARG A 74 -13.34 -0.28 4.88
C ARG A 74 -12.10 0.33 5.51
N ILE A 75 -12.06 0.42 6.84
CA ILE A 75 -10.91 0.99 7.56
C ILE A 75 -9.66 0.11 7.36
N VAL A 76 -9.81 -1.22 7.42
CA VAL A 76 -8.70 -2.16 7.19
C VAL A 76 -8.17 -2.07 5.76
N ASN A 77 -9.05 -2.00 4.76
CA ASN A 77 -8.63 -1.83 3.37
C ASN A 77 -7.87 -0.51 3.17
N ASN A 78 -8.40 0.60 3.69
CA ASN A 78 -7.71 1.89 3.61
C ASN A 78 -6.35 1.86 4.30
N LEU A 79 -6.24 1.22 5.46
CA LEU A 79 -4.98 1.04 6.18
C LEU A 79 -3.99 0.25 5.34
N PHE A 80 -4.42 -0.85 4.74
CA PHE A 80 -3.60 -1.67 3.86
C PHE A 80 -3.08 -0.87 2.66
N ASP A 81 -3.96 -0.11 1.99
CA ASP A 81 -3.58 0.71 0.84
C ASP A 81 -2.51 1.75 1.22
N GLN A 82 -2.64 2.39 2.38
CA GLN A 82 -1.62 3.34 2.86
C GLN A 82 -0.30 2.66 3.24
N ALA A 83 -0.35 1.44 3.79
CA ALA A 83 0.85 0.67 4.10
C ALA A 83 1.59 0.26 2.82
N ILE A 84 0.86 -0.19 1.79
CA ILE A 84 1.41 -0.48 0.47
C ILE A 84 2.01 0.77 -0.17
N HIS A 85 1.31 1.91 -0.11
CA HIS A 85 1.84 3.17 -0.62
C HIS A 85 3.16 3.56 0.05
N SER A 86 3.22 3.47 1.40
CA SER A 86 4.44 3.73 2.17
C SER A 86 5.58 2.82 1.72
N LYS A 87 5.30 1.52 1.55
CA LYS A 87 6.27 0.53 1.08
C LYS A 87 6.80 0.88 -0.30
N ASN A 88 5.93 1.25 -1.24
CA ASN A 88 6.35 1.59 -2.61
C ASN A 88 7.27 2.81 -2.65
N ILE A 89 7.05 3.81 -1.78
CA ILE A 89 7.97 4.95 -1.66
C ILE A 89 9.33 4.48 -1.16
N VAL A 90 9.38 3.69 -0.07
CA VAL A 90 10.64 3.15 0.47
C VAL A 90 11.39 2.32 -0.56
N ASP A 91 10.71 1.40 -1.25
CA ASP A 91 11.30 0.55 -2.28
C ASP A 91 11.82 1.37 -3.47
N SER A 92 11.08 2.41 -3.89
CA SER A 92 11.51 3.29 -4.99
C SER A 92 12.78 4.07 -4.67
N VAL A 93 12.92 4.54 -3.43
CA VAL A 93 14.14 5.23 -2.96
C VAL A 93 15.31 4.25 -2.87
N TYR A 94 15.08 3.05 -2.36
CA TYR A 94 16.10 2.00 -2.30
C TYR A 94 16.63 1.66 -3.70
N ASP A 95 15.74 1.46 -4.66
CA ASP A 95 16.11 1.17 -6.04
C ASP A 95 16.84 2.35 -6.71
N TYR A 96 16.40 3.59 -6.45
CA TYR A 96 17.10 4.79 -6.90
C TYR A 96 18.56 4.84 -6.37
N ILE A 97 18.76 4.61 -5.07
CA ILE A 97 20.10 4.62 -4.46
C ILE A 97 20.98 3.51 -5.07
N ASN A 98 20.43 2.31 -5.23
CA ASN A 98 21.18 1.16 -5.75
C ASN A 98 21.50 1.25 -7.25
N THR A 99 20.67 1.91 -8.04
CA THR A 99 20.91 2.12 -9.47
C THR A 99 21.94 3.21 -9.74
N LYS A 100 22.03 4.24 -8.89
CA LYS A 100 23.05 5.30 -8.99
C LYS A 100 24.46 4.88 -8.54
N GLN A 101 24.62 3.75 -7.85
CA GLN A 101 25.93 3.23 -7.41
C GLN A 101 26.64 2.34 -8.45
N LYS A 102 26.02 2.07 -9.60
CA LYS A 102 26.61 1.37 -10.74
C LYS A 102 27.06 2.37 -11.81
#